data_AF-A0A023ES77-F1
#
_entry.id   AF-A0A023ES77-F1
#
_cell.length_a   1.000
_cell.length_b   1.000
_cell.length_c   1.000
_cell.angle_alpha   90.00
_cell.angle_beta   90.00
_cell.angle_gamma   90.00
#
_symmetry.space_group_name_H-M   'P 1'
#
loop_
_entity.id
_entity.type
_entity.pdbx_description
1 polymer ?
#
loop_
_entity_poly.entity_id
_entity_poly.type
_entity_poly.pdbx_seq_one_letter_code
_entity_poly.pdbx_strand_id
1 'polypeptide(L)'
;MAFVTNDVSISDEPRELLFDKHVEYIANHGNDKNDYEYCMTEFLRMSGIYWGVTGLDLMHQLDRVNRQEIIDFIKKCQCPTSGGISACEGHDPHLLYTLSAVQILCIYDCLGEIDTDAIARYVSSLQQLDGSFFGDKWGEVDTRFSFCAVAILSLINKMDVIDLEKAVNFVMSCCNSDGGFGSKPNAESHAGLIYCCVGFLSITDQLHRLDCEKLAWWLCERQLPSGGLNGRPEKLPDVCYSWWVLASLTIMGRLNWISDEKLKKFILSCQDAETGGFSDRTGNMPDIFHTLFGLGALSLLGDERLRKVNPTFCMPQYVIDRCNVKPKVITQIWLPSQGSRQERQRMQEVVLIGHFENVLRVPFLLVDHVEPVMGSVGTEHNGRCATKCSQSKDRPARTYQLPQGWHCFRRHRFSTLTCNLLSGGDSSLRFQPIPG
;
A
#
# COMPACT_ATOMS: atom_id res chain seq x y z
N MET A 1 -30.47 -14.33 -7.69
CA MET A 1 -29.78 -13.44 -8.64
C MET A 1 -28.30 -13.68 -8.46
N ALA A 2 -27.56 -14.05 -9.51
CA ALA A 2 -26.11 -14.07 -9.44
C ALA A 2 -25.64 -12.62 -9.37
N PHE A 3 -25.10 -12.20 -8.23
CA PHE A 3 -24.40 -10.91 -8.15
C PHE A 3 -23.17 -11.02 -9.07
N VAL A 4 -23.06 -10.13 -10.05
CA VAL A 4 -21.88 -10.07 -10.91
C VAL A 4 -20.74 -9.55 -10.05
N THR A 5 -19.82 -10.42 -9.65
CA THR A 5 -18.60 -10.02 -8.96
C THR A 5 -17.71 -9.24 -9.94
N ASN A 6 -17.26 -8.06 -9.55
CA ASN A 6 -16.27 -7.29 -10.33
C ASN A 6 -14.91 -7.97 -10.23
N ASP A 7 -14.63 -8.87 -11.18
CA ASP A 7 -13.41 -9.66 -11.24
C ASP A 7 -12.92 -9.82 -12.69
N VAL A 8 -11.72 -10.36 -12.85
CA VAL A 8 -11.08 -10.57 -14.15
C VAL A 8 -10.99 -12.05 -14.52
N SER A 9 -10.97 -12.32 -15.82
CA SER A 9 -10.59 -13.63 -16.33
C SER A 9 -9.08 -13.67 -16.54
N ILE A 10 -8.40 -14.64 -15.95
CA ILE A 10 -6.95 -14.85 -16.13
C ILE A 10 -6.69 -16.00 -17.11
N SER A 11 -5.61 -15.90 -17.88
CA SER A 11 -5.09 -17.01 -18.68
C SER A 11 -4.39 -18.06 -17.80
N ASP A 12 -4.27 -19.28 -18.32
CA ASP A 12 -3.50 -20.35 -17.65
C ASP A 12 -1.99 -20.22 -17.81
N GLU A 13 -1.52 -19.27 -18.63
CA GLU A 13 -0.11 -18.97 -18.91
C GLU A 13 0.18 -17.48 -18.77
N PRO A 14 1.41 -17.08 -18.41
CA PRO A 14 2.55 -17.94 -18.07
C PRO A 14 2.45 -18.50 -16.64
N ARG A 15 2.87 -19.76 -16.46
CA ARG A 15 2.92 -20.43 -15.14
C ARG A 15 4.21 -20.22 -14.37
N GLU A 16 5.23 -19.66 -15.02
CA GLU A 16 6.54 -19.42 -14.44
C GLU A 16 6.89 -17.93 -14.49
N LEU A 17 7.77 -17.52 -13.58
CA LEU A 17 8.34 -16.18 -13.57
C LEU A 17 9.32 -16.03 -14.73
N LEU A 18 9.09 -15.03 -15.58
CA LEU A 18 9.93 -14.68 -16.73
C LEU A 18 11.13 -13.86 -16.26
N PHE A 19 11.95 -14.46 -15.40
CA PHE A 19 13.00 -13.80 -14.61
C PHE A 19 13.90 -12.88 -15.46
N ASP A 20 14.54 -13.43 -16.51
CA ASP A 20 15.46 -12.68 -17.35
C ASP A 20 14.77 -11.53 -18.10
N LYS A 21 13.50 -11.70 -18.48
CA LYS A 21 12.70 -10.64 -19.11
C LYS A 21 12.46 -9.48 -18.16
N HIS A 22 12.17 -9.74 -16.88
CA HIS A 22 12.01 -8.67 -15.89
C HIS A 22 13.32 -7.93 -15.61
N VAL A 23 14.44 -8.65 -15.57
CA VAL A 23 15.77 -8.03 -15.41
C VAL A 23 16.04 -7.08 -16.58
N GLU A 24 15.87 -7.54 -17.81
CA GLU A 24 16.09 -6.72 -19.01
C GLU A 24 15.09 -5.56 -19.10
N TYR A 25 13.82 -5.78 -18.73
CA TYR A 25 12.81 -4.73 -18.69
C TYR A 25 13.23 -3.58 -17.76
N ILE A 26 13.63 -3.90 -16.52
CA ILE A 26 14.03 -2.87 -15.55
C ILE A 26 15.36 -2.22 -15.95
N ALA A 27 16.36 -3.00 -16.38
CA ALA A 27 17.68 -2.49 -16.73
C ALA A 27 17.65 -1.55 -17.97
N ASN A 28 16.68 -1.74 -18.86
CA ASN A 28 16.51 -0.92 -20.05
C ASN A 28 15.58 0.28 -19.83
N HIS A 29 14.85 0.33 -18.71
CA HIS A 29 13.90 1.40 -18.43
C HIS A 29 14.62 2.73 -18.17
N GLY A 30 14.16 3.79 -18.83
CA GLY A 30 14.69 5.15 -18.65
C GLY A 30 16.06 5.42 -19.31
N ASN A 31 16.58 4.50 -20.12
CA ASN A 31 17.81 4.71 -20.90
C ASN A 31 17.61 5.69 -22.07
N ASP A 32 16.41 5.77 -22.64
CA ASP A 32 16.08 6.77 -23.65
C ASP A 32 15.47 8.02 -22.99
N LYS A 33 16.29 9.07 -22.86
CA LYS A 33 15.88 10.36 -22.29
C LYS A 33 14.92 11.14 -23.20
N ASN A 34 14.77 10.72 -24.46
CA ASN A 34 13.82 11.33 -25.40
C ASN A 34 12.46 10.62 -25.39
N ASP A 35 12.32 9.53 -24.63
CA ASP A 35 11.07 8.82 -24.54
C ASP A 35 9.98 9.64 -23.84
N TYR A 36 8.75 9.47 -24.30
CA TYR A 36 7.59 10.19 -23.77
C TYR A 36 7.32 9.83 -22.31
N GLU A 37 7.42 8.54 -21.95
CA GLU A 37 7.20 8.11 -20.57
C GLU A 37 8.29 8.64 -19.64
N TYR A 38 9.54 8.71 -20.11
CA TYR A 38 10.63 9.33 -19.36
C TYR A 38 10.32 10.79 -18.99
N CYS A 39 9.70 11.56 -19.88
CA CYS A 39 9.31 12.94 -19.62
C CYS A 39 8.07 13.02 -18.70
N MET A 40 7.03 12.24 -19.01
CA MET A 40 5.75 12.30 -18.30
C MET A 40 5.82 11.77 -16.87
N THR A 41 6.78 10.90 -16.55
CA THR A 41 6.96 10.34 -15.21
C THR A 41 7.99 11.12 -14.37
N GLU A 42 8.44 12.29 -14.84
CA GLU A 42 9.43 13.11 -14.13
C GLU A 42 9.02 13.43 -12.69
N PHE A 43 7.75 13.74 -12.48
CA PHE A 43 7.20 14.11 -11.18
C PHE A 43 7.27 12.98 -10.14
N LEU A 44 7.59 11.75 -10.55
CA LEU A 44 7.75 10.58 -9.67
C LEU A 44 9.09 9.84 -9.87
N ARG A 45 10.05 10.45 -10.58
CA ARG A 45 11.29 9.80 -11.04
C ARG A 45 12.09 9.16 -9.91
N MET A 46 12.23 9.83 -8.76
CA MET A 46 12.90 9.27 -7.59
C MET A 46 12.28 7.95 -7.11
N SER A 47 10.95 7.86 -7.09
CA SER A 47 10.24 6.63 -6.73
C SER A 47 10.37 5.58 -7.83
N GLY A 48 10.37 5.98 -9.11
CA GLY A 48 10.71 5.12 -10.25
C GLY A 48 12.06 4.43 -10.11
N ILE A 49 13.09 5.20 -9.75
CA ILE A 49 14.44 4.66 -9.49
C ILE A 49 14.41 3.70 -8.31
N TYR A 50 13.71 4.04 -7.22
CA TYR A 50 13.57 3.14 -6.07
C TYR A 50 12.94 1.80 -6.47
N TRP A 51 11.87 1.82 -7.27
CA TRP A 51 11.20 0.62 -7.74
C TRP A 51 12.12 -0.26 -8.59
N GLY A 52 12.84 0.33 -9.53
CA GLY A 52 13.79 -0.38 -10.39
C GLY A 52 14.98 -0.96 -9.62
N VAL A 53 15.62 -0.14 -8.78
CA VAL A 53 16.76 -0.56 -7.92
C VAL A 53 16.37 -1.71 -7.01
N THR A 54 15.22 -1.59 -6.35
CA THR A 54 14.73 -2.63 -5.43
C THR A 54 14.38 -3.91 -6.20
N GLY A 55 13.72 -3.80 -7.35
CA GLY A 55 13.37 -4.95 -8.19
C GLY A 55 14.61 -5.70 -8.67
N LEU A 56 15.63 -4.98 -9.15
CA LEU A 56 16.91 -5.58 -9.55
C LEU A 56 17.64 -6.23 -8.39
N ASP A 57 17.66 -5.61 -7.20
CA ASP A 57 18.32 -6.22 -6.04
C ASP A 57 17.58 -7.48 -5.57
N LEU A 58 16.24 -7.47 -5.56
CA LEU A 58 15.44 -8.68 -5.28
C LEU A 58 15.77 -9.82 -6.25
N MET A 59 16.13 -9.51 -7.50
CA MET A 59 16.55 -10.46 -8.52
C MET A 59 18.07 -10.72 -8.55
N HIS A 60 18.85 -10.22 -7.58
CA HIS A 60 20.31 -10.37 -7.55
C HIS A 60 21.06 -9.71 -8.72
N GLN A 61 20.49 -8.67 -9.34
CA GLN A 61 20.99 -7.99 -10.56
C GLN A 61 21.19 -6.48 -10.34
N LEU A 62 21.49 -6.06 -9.12
CA LEU A 62 21.64 -4.64 -8.77
C LEU A 62 22.76 -3.92 -9.56
N ASP A 63 23.77 -4.66 -10.01
CA ASP A 63 24.91 -4.18 -10.81
C ASP A 63 24.55 -3.78 -12.25
N ARG A 64 23.32 -4.07 -12.70
CA ARG A 64 22.82 -3.69 -14.03
C ARG A 64 22.55 -2.20 -14.20
N VAL A 65 22.49 -1.44 -13.11
CA VAL A 65 22.25 0.02 -13.13
C VAL A 65 23.43 0.79 -12.56
N ASN A 66 23.66 2.01 -13.06
CA ASN A 66 24.80 2.82 -12.65
C ASN A 66 24.58 3.44 -11.27
N ARG A 67 25.18 2.81 -10.25
CA ARG A 67 25.17 3.28 -8.86
C ARG A 67 25.58 4.74 -8.71
N GLN A 68 26.66 5.17 -9.37
CA GLN A 68 27.18 6.53 -9.17
C GLN A 68 26.26 7.58 -9.79
N GLU A 69 25.70 7.31 -10.97
CA GLU A 69 24.74 8.23 -11.61
C GLU A 69 23.49 8.43 -10.74
N ILE A 70 23.00 7.36 -10.12
CA ILE A 70 21.85 7.41 -9.20
C ILE A 70 22.19 8.23 -7.94
N ILE A 71 23.35 7.99 -7.33
CA ILE A 71 23.80 8.74 -6.15
C ILE A 71 23.92 10.24 -6.48
N ASP A 72 24.57 10.57 -7.61
CA ASP A 72 24.75 11.94 -8.06
C ASP A 72 23.39 12.62 -8.34
N PHE A 73 22.43 11.89 -8.91
CA PHE A 73 21.07 12.37 -9.12
C PHE A 73 20.35 12.67 -7.78
N ILE A 74 20.45 11.77 -6.80
CA ILE A 74 19.85 11.98 -5.46
C ILE A 74 20.43 13.23 -4.80
N LYS A 75 21.75 13.43 -4.87
CA LYS A 75 22.42 14.60 -4.30
C LYS A 75 21.92 15.92 -4.90
N LYS A 76 21.66 15.95 -6.21
CA LYS A 76 21.08 17.12 -6.88
C LYS A 76 19.63 17.39 -6.47
N CYS A 77 18.89 16.35 -6.09
CA CYS A 77 17.50 16.46 -5.67
C CYS A 77 17.34 16.86 -4.19
N GLN A 78 18.41 16.87 -3.39
CA GLN A 78 18.33 17.32 -2.00
C GLN A 78 18.22 18.84 -1.95
N CYS A 79 17.10 19.33 -1.39
CA CYS A 79 16.84 20.75 -1.25
C CYS A 79 17.81 21.37 -0.23
N PRO A 80 18.64 22.36 -0.62
CA PRO A 80 19.68 22.91 0.27
C PRO A 80 19.13 23.69 1.45
N THR A 81 17.88 24.16 1.39
CA THR A 81 17.24 24.96 2.44
C THR A 81 16.40 24.12 3.39
N SER A 82 15.56 23.24 2.84
CA SER A 82 14.65 22.43 3.65
C SER A 82 15.28 21.12 4.12
N GLY A 83 16.22 20.55 3.35
CA GLY A 83 16.79 19.23 3.58
C GLY A 83 16.03 18.06 2.94
N GLY A 84 14.75 18.26 2.59
CA GLY A 84 13.94 17.26 1.90
C GLY A 84 14.41 16.99 0.47
N ILE A 85 14.02 15.86 -0.10
CA ILE A 85 14.42 15.45 -1.45
C ILE A 85 13.21 15.49 -2.39
N SER A 86 13.40 16.00 -3.60
CA SER A 86 12.39 16.10 -4.66
C SER A 86 12.36 14.85 -5.55
N ALA A 87 11.33 14.73 -6.39
CA ALA A 87 11.23 13.64 -7.38
C ALA A 87 12.31 13.74 -8.46
N CYS A 88 12.64 14.97 -8.87
CA CYS A 88 13.60 15.30 -9.91
C CYS A 88 14.24 16.66 -9.62
N GLU A 89 15.35 16.96 -10.29
CA GLU A 89 16.03 18.25 -10.19
C GLU A 89 15.06 19.40 -10.55
N GLY A 90 15.01 20.43 -9.71
CA GLY A 90 14.12 21.58 -9.90
C GLY A 90 12.68 21.41 -9.40
N HIS A 91 12.29 20.21 -8.94
CA HIS A 91 10.97 19.97 -8.33
C HIS A 91 10.96 20.29 -6.83
N ASP A 92 9.78 20.47 -6.25
CA ASP A 92 9.61 20.69 -4.81
C ASP A 92 9.93 19.40 -4.01
N PRO A 93 10.55 19.52 -2.82
CA PRO A 93 10.82 18.39 -1.94
C PRO A 93 9.53 17.86 -1.30
N HIS A 94 9.46 16.53 -1.12
CA HIS A 94 8.29 15.86 -0.56
C HIS A 94 8.68 14.60 0.22
N LEU A 95 7.91 14.20 1.25
CA LEU A 95 8.20 13.01 2.06
C LEU A 95 8.27 11.71 1.24
N LEU A 96 7.42 11.57 0.22
CA LEU A 96 7.41 10.40 -0.68
C LEU A 96 8.77 10.17 -1.35
N TYR A 97 9.35 11.23 -1.92
CA TYR A 97 10.61 11.15 -2.66
C TYR A 97 11.81 11.15 -1.70
N THR A 98 11.67 11.79 -0.53
CA THR A 98 12.65 11.67 0.55
C THR A 98 12.76 10.23 1.04
N LEU A 99 11.64 9.53 1.26
CA LEU A 99 11.67 8.11 1.60
C LEU A 99 12.31 7.29 0.48
N SER A 100 11.89 7.48 -0.77
CA SER A 100 12.41 6.74 -1.92
C SER A 100 13.94 6.88 -2.04
N ALA A 101 14.45 8.11 -1.91
CA ALA A 101 15.89 8.38 -1.93
C ALA A 101 16.64 7.71 -0.77
N VAL A 102 16.12 7.81 0.46
CA VAL A 102 16.72 7.15 1.63
C VAL A 102 16.75 5.63 1.44
N GLN A 103 15.70 5.02 0.91
CA GLN A 103 15.65 3.59 0.61
C GLN A 103 16.72 3.18 -0.43
N ILE A 104 16.86 3.94 -1.53
CA ILE A 104 17.89 3.69 -2.54
C ILE A 104 19.29 3.73 -1.91
N LEU A 105 19.56 4.75 -1.09
CA LEU A 105 20.87 4.91 -0.44
C LEU A 105 21.13 3.84 0.62
N CYS A 106 20.09 3.34 1.30
CA CYS A 106 20.19 2.17 2.17
C CYS A 106 20.57 0.91 1.39
N ILE A 107 19.94 0.66 0.22
CA ILE A 107 20.25 -0.48 -0.65
C ILE A 107 21.73 -0.43 -1.09
N TYR A 108 22.21 0.74 -1.51
CA TYR A 108 23.60 0.96 -1.94
C TYR A 108 24.62 1.18 -0.82
N ASP A 109 24.19 1.16 0.45
CA ASP A 109 25.02 1.41 1.62
C ASP A 109 25.80 2.74 1.55
N CYS A 110 25.10 3.81 1.19
CA CYS A 110 25.69 5.14 0.96
C CYS A 110 24.86 6.29 1.52
N LEU A 111 24.16 6.10 2.64
CA LEU A 111 23.45 7.18 3.34
C LEU A 111 24.33 8.38 3.68
N GLY A 112 25.66 8.19 3.82
CA GLY A 112 26.61 9.27 4.08
C GLY A 112 26.83 10.26 2.92
N GLU A 113 26.25 10.01 1.73
CA GLU A 113 26.35 10.89 0.57
C GLU A 113 25.40 12.10 0.61
N ILE A 114 24.47 12.12 1.58
CA ILE A 114 23.45 13.15 1.76
C ILE A 114 23.45 13.70 3.19
N ASP A 115 22.91 14.90 3.38
CA ASP A 115 22.75 15.48 4.71
C ASP A 115 21.52 14.86 5.41
N THR A 116 21.76 13.79 6.18
CA THR A 116 20.71 13.11 6.96
C THR A 116 20.19 13.94 8.13
N ASP A 117 20.98 14.87 8.66
CA ASP A 117 20.53 15.81 9.70
C ASP A 117 19.51 16.82 9.12
N ALA A 118 19.74 17.30 7.90
CA ALA A 118 18.79 18.15 7.18
C ALA A 118 17.50 17.41 6.86
N ILE A 119 17.57 16.13 6.47
CA ILE A 119 16.37 15.31 6.29
C ILE A 119 15.59 15.15 7.60
N ALA A 120 16.26 14.89 8.72
CA ALA A 120 15.58 14.77 10.00
C ALA A 120 14.88 16.09 10.41
N ARG A 121 15.52 17.24 10.18
CA ARG A 121 14.90 18.56 10.38
C ARG A 121 13.69 18.76 9.46
N TYR A 122 13.80 18.37 8.19
CA TYR A 122 12.69 18.43 7.23
C TYR A 122 11.49 17.62 7.72
N VAL A 123 11.70 16.33 8.04
CA VAL A 123 10.63 15.45 8.52
C VAL A 123 9.99 15.98 9.79
N SER A 124 10.80 16.43 10.76
CA SER A 124 10.32 17.02 12.02
C SER A 124 9.45 18.26 11.76
N SER A 125 9.85 19.13 10.83
CA SER A 125 9.11 20.35 10.49
C SER A 125 7.72 20.10 9.88
N LEU A 126 7.47 18.89 9.37
CA LEU A 126 6.20 18.51 8.77
C LEU A 126 5.23 17.89 9.76
N GLN A 127 5.65 17.60 10.99
CA GLN A 127 4.75 17.10 12.03
C GLN A 127 3.81 18.20 12.52
N GLN A 128 2.52 17.90 12.59
CA GLN A 128 1.47 18.79 13.05
C GLN A 128 1.17 18.62 14.54
N LEU A 129 0.42 19.57 15.10
CA LEU A 129 0.08 19.59 16.52
C LEU A 129 -0.70 18.36 17.00
N ASP A 130 -1.50 17.76 16.11
CA ASP A 130 -2.29 16.55 16.36
C ASP A 130 -1.49 15.25 16.15
N GLY A 131 -0.23 15.34 15.73
CA GLY A 131 0.65 14.22 15.44
C GLY A 131 0.67 13.76 13.99
N SER A 132 -0.23 14.29 13.15
CA SER A 132 -0.21 14.01 11.71
C SER A 132 1.03 14.60 11.04
N PHE A 133 1.30 14.21 9.79
CA PHE A 133 2.38 14.76 8.99
C PHE A 133 1.81 15.35 7.70
N PHE A 134 2.32 16.52 7.32
CA PHE A 134 2.16 17.01 5.96
C PHE A 134 3.11 16.28 5.00
N GLY A 135 2.69 16.12 3.75
CA GLY A 135 3.57 15.58 2.70
C GLY A 135 4.72 16.53 2.34
N ASP A 136 4.43 17.84 2.40
CA ASP A 136 5.34 18.95 2.15
C ASP A 136 4.80 20.25 2.79
N LYS A 137 5.34 21.39 2.37
CA LYS A 137 4.97 22.75 2.86
C LYS A 137 3.52 23.16 2.53
N TRP A 138 2.79 22.43 1.67
CA TRP A 138 1.47 22.81 1.17
C TRP A 138 0.30 22.22 1.96
N GLY A 139 0.58 21.35 2.94
CA GLY A 139 -0.39 21.04 4.00
C GLY A 139 -1.35 19.87 3.74
N GLU A 140 -1.09 19.01 2.75
CA GLU A 140 -1.85 17.77 2.60
C GLU A 140 -1.55 16.83 3.79
N VAL A 141 -2.60 16.36 4.48
CA VAL A 141 -2.52 15.34 5.54
C VAL A 141 -2.95 13.99 4.99
N ASP A 142 -2.08 13.00 5.15
CA ASP A 142 -2.36 11.61 4.80
C ASP A 142 -1.55 10.64 5.71
N THR A 143 -2.12 9.51 6.10
CA THR A 143 -1.43 8.45 6.87
C THR A 143 -0.23 7.88 6.13
N ARG A 144 -0.18 7.97 4.79
CA ARG A 144 1.02 7.69 3.98
C ARG A 144 2.22 8.52 4.42
N PHE A 145 2.01 9.79 4.79
CA PHE A 145 3.08 10.67 5.23
C PHE A 145 3.55 10.35 6.64
N SER A 146 2.64 9.83 7.49
CA SER A 146 3.03 9.29 8.80
C SER A 146 3.96 8.08 8.64
N PHE A 147 3.63 7.16 7.72
CA PHE A 147 4.50 6.03 7.37
C PHE A 147 5.85 6.51 6.81
N CYS A 148 5.83 7.43 5.83
CA CYS A 148 7.07 7.97 5.25
C CYS A 148 7.98 8.58 6.31
N ALA A 149 7.42 9.41 7.22
CA ALA A 149 8.18 10.05 8.28
C ALA A 149 8.89 9.02 9.17
N VAL A 150 8.18 8.04 9.73
CA VAL A 150 8.80 7.06 10.63
C VAL A 150 9.73 6.10 9.89
N ALA A 151 9.44 5.76 8.63
CA ALA A 151 10.32 4.93 7.81
C ALA A 151 11.64 5.63 7.53
N ILE A 152 11.62 6.91 7.12
CA ILE A 152 12.81 7.74 6.93
C ILE A 152 13.62 7.79 8.23
N LEU A 153 12.99 8.22 9.32
CA LEU A 153 13.68 8.44 10.60
C LEU A 153 14.23 7.14 11.19
N SER A 154 13.56 6.01 10.95
CA SER A 154 14.08 4.70 11.35
C SER A 154 15.31 4.29 10.54
N LEU A 155 15.33 4.54 9.22
CA LEU A 155 16.45 4.16 8.35
C LEU A 155 17.69 5.04 8.58
N ILE A 156 17.50 6.31 8.95
CA ILE A 156 18.61 7.23 9.28
C ILE A 156 18.92 7.30 10.79
N ASN A 157 18.24 6.50 11.61
CA ASN A 157 18.41 6.42 13.07
C ASN A 157 18.24 7.77 13.81
N LYS A 158 17.12 8.47 13.55
CA LYS A 158 16.78 9.80 14.14
C LYS A 158 15.31 9.91 14.57
N MET A 159 14.75 8.85 15.14
CA MET A 159 13.34 8.83 15.58
C MET A 159 13.01 9.86 16.66
N ASP A 160 14.02 10.32 17.41
CA ASP A 160 13.94 11.24 18.54
C ASP A 160 13.57 12.69 18.14
N VAL A 161 13.56 13.02 16.85
CA VAL A 161 13.25 14.38 16.37
C VAL A 161 11.74 14.67 16.22
N ILE A 162 10.88 13.68 16.47
CA ILE A 162 9.42 13.80 16.37
C ILE A 162 8.72 13.43 17.68
N ASP A 163 7.51 13.94 17.87
CA ASP A 163 6.60 13.48 18.92
C ASP A 163 5.96 12.15 18.50
N LEU A 164 6.62 11.05 18.84
CA LEU A 164 6.19 9.71 18.44
C LEU A 164 4.83 9.32 19.03
N GLU A 165 4.54 9.73 20.27
CA GLU A 165 3.28 9.40 20.93
C GLU A 165 2.10 10.04 20.21
N LYS A 166 2.22 11.33 19.82
CA LYS A 166 1.18 11.98 19.01
C LYS A 166 1.03 11.37 17.64
N ALA A 167 2.12 11.02 16.96
CA ALA A 167 2.06 10.36 15.66
C ALA A 167 1.29 9.03 15.75
N VAL A 168 1.59 8.24 16.77
CA VAL A 168 0.91 6.97 17.08
C VAL A 168 -0.57 7.19 17.38
N ASN A 169 -0.93 8.25 18.12
CA ASN A 169 -2.32 8.60 18.39
C ASN A 169 -3.08 9.06 17.15
N PHE A 170 -2.46 9.85 16.27
CA PHE A 170 -3.05 10.26 15.00
C PHE A 170 -3.35 9.04 14.10
N VAL A 171 -2.38 8.15 13.90
CA VAL A 171 -2.59 6.94 13.07
C VAL A 171 -3.72 6.08 13.63
N MET A 172 -3.79 5.89 14.95
CA MET A 172 -4.87 5.11 15.56
C MET A 172 -6.23 5.80 15.51
N SER A 173 -6.28 7.13 15.42
CA SER A 173 -7.54 7.86 15.16
C SER A 173 -8.06 7.68 13.72
N CYS A 174 -7.24 7.13 12.82
CA CYS A 174 -7.63 6.77 11.45
C CYS A 174 -8.14 5.33 11.31
N CYS A 175 -8.15 4.55 12.41
CA CYS A 175 -8.69 3.19 12.44
C CYS A 175 -10.23 3.22 12.38
N ASN A 176 -10.80 2.41 11.50
CA ASN A 176 -12.23 2.33 11.24
C ASN A 176 -12.89 1.15 11.96
N SER A 177 -14.22 1.10 11.91
CA SER A 177 -15.01 0.03 12.54
C SER A 177 -14.74 -1.37 11.97
N ASP A 178 -14.27 -1.44 10.72
CA ASP A 178 -13.84 -2.66 10.04
C ASP A 178 -12.39 -3.07 10.38
N GLY A 179 -11.73 -2.35 11.28
CA GLY A 179 -10.33 -2.57 11.68
C GLY A 179 -9.31 -2.01 10.67
N GLY A 180 -9.75 -1.54 9.50
CA GLY A 180 -8.91 -0.92 8.48
C GLY A 180 -8.57 0.54 8.78
N PHE A 181 -7.79 1.14 7.89
CA PHE A 181 -7.32 2.52 8.03
C PHE A 181 -7.58 3.32 6.76
N GLY A 182 -7.97 4.58 6.95
CA GLY A 182 -8.07 5.59 5.90
C GLY A 182 -6.91 6.58 5.89
N SER A 183 -7.00 7.60 5.04
CA SER A 183 -5.95 8.63 4.88
C SER A 183 -5.91 9.61 6.03
N LYS A 184 -7.04 9.78 6.72
CA LYS A 184 -7.24 10.66 7.88
C LYS A 184 -8.44 10.14 8.68
N PRO A 185 -8.74 10.69 9.87
CA PRO A 185 -9.88 10.24 10.65
C PRO A 185 -11.18 10.28 9.84
N ASN A 186 -11.95 9.18 9.91
CA ASN A 186 -13.21 8.95 9.18
C ASN A 186 -13.08 8.72 7.66
N ALA A 187 -11.87 8.63 7.10
CA ALA A 187 -11.69 8.22 5.71
C ALA A 187 -11.87 6.71 5.55
N GLU A 188 -12.41 6.27 4.40
CA GLU A 188 -12.68 4.87 4.09
C GLU A 188 -11.41 4.00 4.13
N SER A 189 -11.55 2.77 4.63
CA SER A 189 -10.48 1.77 4.64
C SER A 189 -10.03 1.41 3.22
N HIS A 190 -8.72 1.40 2.99
CA HIS A 190 -8.11 1.05 1.70
C HIS A 190 -6.78 0.34 1.90
N ALA A 191 -6.52 -0.70 1.11
CA ALA A 191 -5.36 -1.59 1.31
C ALA A 191 -4.01 -0.87 1.31
N GLY A 192 -3.82 0.16 0.49
CA GLY A 192 -2.57 0.94 0.48
C GLY A 192 -2.38 1.76 1.76
N LEU A 193 -3.47 2.32 2.30
CA LEU A 193 -3.45 3.10 3.54
C LEU A 193 -3.31 2.19 4.77
N ILE A 194 -3.92 1.00 4.71
CA ILE A 194 -3.71 -0.07 5.69
C ILE A 194 -2.23 -0.49 5.72
N TYR A 195 -1.60 -0.72 4.56
CA TYR A 195 -0.17 -1.03 4.51
C TYR A 195 0.68 0.05 5.19
N CYS A 196 0.41 1.33 4.91
CA CYS A 196 1.12 2.42 5.57
C CYS A 196 0.91 2.43 7.09
N CYS A 197 -0.32 2.26 7.57
CA CYS A 197 -0.62 2.28 9.01
C CYS A 197 -0.05 1.05 9.73
N VAL A 198 -0.20 -0.15 9.16
CA VAL A 198 0.37 -1.39 9.72
C VAL A 198 1.90 -1.33 9.70
N GLY A 199 2.51 -0.82 8.63
CA GLY A 199 3.94 -0.58 8.54
C GLY A 199 4.43 0.44 9.58
N PHE A 200 3.69 1.54 9.77
CA PHE A 200 3.96 2.53 10.81
C PHE A 200 3.95 1.88 12.20
N LEU A 201 2.91 1.11 12.52
CA LEU A 201 2.77 0.44 13.83
C LEU A 201 3.83 -0.67 14.02
N SER A 202 4.28 -1.29 12.93
CA SER A 202 5.42 -2.22 12.93
C SER A 202 6.73 -1.53 13.29
N ILE A 203 7.04 -0.38 12.68
CA ILE A 203 8.26 0.39 12.95
C ILE A 203 8.27 0.92 14.39
N THR A 204 7.10 1.31 14.90
CA THR A 204 6.96 2.02 16.18
C THR A 204 6.65 1.12 17.38
N ASP A 205 6.66 -0.21 17.19
CA ASP A 205 6.33 -1.22 18.22
C ASP A 205 4.92 -1.08 18.81
N GLN A 206 3.95 -0.77 17.95
CA GLN A 206 2.55 -0.49 18.31
C GLN A 206 1.54 -1.47 17.69
N LEU A 207 2.01 -2.59 17.11
CA LEU A 207 1.13 -3.61 16.53
C LEU A 207 0.12 -4.19 17.53
N HIS A 208 0.44 -4.19 18.83
CA HIS A 208 -0.45 -4.65 19.90
C HIS A 208 -1.76 -3.83 20.02
N ARG A 209 -1.84 -2.66 19.36
CA ARG A 209 -3.05 -1.82 19.34
C ARG A 209 -4.04 -2.22 18.24
N LEU A 210 -3.65 -3.12 17.34
CA LEU A 210 -4.50 -3.60 16.24
C LEU A 210 -5.49 -4.66 16.72
N ASP A 211 -6.71 -4.60 16.20
CA ASP A 211 -7.61 -5.75 16.16
C ASP A 211 -7.21 -6.62 14.96
N CYS A 212 -6.17 -7.44 15.14
CA CYS A 212 -5.56 -8.21 14.06
C CYS A 212 -6.53 -9.19 13.39
N GLU A 213 -7.44 -9.80 14.14
CA GLU A 213 -8.41 -10.75 13.58
C GLU A 213 -9.39 -10.02 12.65
N LYS A 214 -9.93 -8.89 13.10
CA LYS A 214 -10.88 -8.10 12.29
C LYS A 214 -10.22 -7.54 11.02
N LEU A 215 -9.03 -6.96 11.17
CA LEU A 215 -8.30 -6.41 10.02
C LEU A 215 -7.84 -7.51 9.05
N ALA A 216 -7.36 -8.65 9.56
CA ALA A 216 -6.99 -9.78 8.71
C ALA A 216 -8.19 -10.34 7.94
N TRP A 217 -9.37 -10.37 8.56
CA TRP A 217 -10.61 -10.78 7.87
C TRP A 217 -10.94 -9.81 6.74
N TRP A 218 -10.90 -8.50 6.99
CA TRP A 218 -11.15 -7.49 5.95
C TRP A 218 -10.18 -7.64 4.75
N LEU A 219 -8.91 -7.95 5.06
CA LEU A 219 -7.83 -8.13 4.08
C LEU A 219 -7.96 -9.45 3.30
N CYS A 220 -8.29 -10.57 3.94
CA CYS A 220 -8.43 -11.85 3.22
C CYS A 220 -9.63 -11.84 2.28
N GLU A 221 -10.71 -11.14 2.64
CA GLU A 221 -11.88 -10.91 1.78
C GLU A 221 -11.56 -10.05 0.54
N ARG A 222 -10.34 -9.53 0.40
CA ARG A 222 -9.86 -8.88 -0.83
C ARG A 222 -9.57 -9.88 -1.94
N GLN A 223 -9.41 -11.16 -1.63
CA GLN A 223 -9.12 -12.17 -2.65
C GLN A 223 -10.36 -12.50 -3.47
N LEU A 224 -10.27 -12.25 -4.78
CA LEU A 224 -11.35 -12.52 -5.73
C LEU A 224 -11.22 -13.92 -6.35
N PRO A 225 -12.27 -14.44 -7.01
CA PRO A 225 -12.23 -15.74 -7.69
C PRO A 225 -11.04 -15.94 -8.65
N SER A 226 -10.59 -14.90 -9.33
CA SER A 226 -9.38 -14.87 -10.17
C SER A 226 -8.09 -15.17 -9.41
N GLY A 227 -8.10 -15.04 -8.08
CA GLY A 227 -6.94 -15.19 -7.20
C GLY A 227 -6.29 -13.87 -6.83
N GLY A 228 -6.52 -12.81 -7.61
CA GLY A 228 -6.00 -11.47 -7.35
C GLY A 228 -6.67 -10.79 -6.17
N LEU A 229 -5.96 -9.80 -5.60
CA LEU A 229 -6.42 -9.02 -4.46
C LEU A 229 -6.85 -7.63 -4.92
N ASN A 230 -7.99 -7.13 -4.44
CA ASN A 230 -8.41 -5.75 -4.69
C ASN A 230 -8.12 -4.81 -3.51
N GLY A 231 -8.17 -3.49 -3.75
CA GLY A 231 -7.81 -2.50 -2.74
C GLY A 231 -8.89 -2.17 -1.72
N ARG A 232 -10.14 -2.48 -2.04
CA ARG A 232 -11.34 -2.28 -1.24
C ARG A 232 -12.51 -3.01 -1.91
N PRO A 233 -13.63 -3.23 -1.19
CA PRO A 233 -14.81 -3.90 -1.76
C PRO A 233 -15.25 -3.33 -3.11
N GLU A 234 -15.78 -4.22 -3.96
CA GLU A 234 -16.35 -3.91 -5.28
C GLU A 234 -15.37 -3.37 -6.35
N LYS A 235 -14.06 -3.38 -6.08
CA LYS A 235 -13.02 -3.03 -7.07
C LYS A 235 -12.41 -4.26 -7.74
N LEU A 236 -11.86 -4.04 -8.92
CA LEU A 236 -11.07 -5.05 -9.65
C LEU A 236 -9.79 -5.40 -8.88
N PRO A 237 -9.25 -6.61 -9.07
CA PRO A 237 -7.96 -6.99 -8.51
C PRO A 237 -6.82 -6.25 -9.22
N ASP A 238 -5.68 -6.16 -8.53
CA ASP A 238 -4.49 -5.46 -9.02
C ASP A 238 -3.22 -6.05 -8.40
N VAL A 239 -2.13 -6.11 -9.16
CA VAL A 239 -0.82 -6.54 -8.66
C VAL A 239 -0.33 -5.64 -7.51
N CYS A 240 -0.58 -4.33 -7.55
CA CYS A 240 -0.14 -3.45 -6.44
C CYS A 240 -0.88 -3.75 -5.13
N TYR A 241 -2.18 -4.05 -5.21
CA TYR A 241 -2.98 -4.51 -4.05
C TYR A 241 -2.54 -5.87 -3.56
N SER A 242 -2.05 -6.73 -4.47
CA SER A 242 -1.47 -8.02 -4.09
C SER A 242 -0.29 -7.84 -3.16
N TRP A 243 0.58 -6.85 -3.39
CA TRP A 243 1.64 -6.51 -2.44
C TRP A 243 1.07 -5.91 -1.13
N TRP A 244 0.27 -4.84 -1.19
CA TRP A 244 -0.13 -4.10 0.03
C TRP A 244 -0.94 -4.95 1.01
N VAL A 245 -1.85 -5.79 0.50
CA VAL A 245 -2.64 -6.71 1.32
C VAL A 245 -1.75 -7.80 1.90
N LEU A 246 -0.90 -8.43 1.08
CA LEU A 246 -0.05 -9.54 1.49
C LEU A 246 1.00 -9.14 2.52
N ALA A 247 1.62 -7.96 2.32
CA ALA A 247 2.57 -7.39 3.26
C ALA A 247 1.91 -7.10 4.62
N SER A 248 0.70 -6.53 4.61
CA SER A 248 -0.07 -6.28 5.84
C SER A 248 -0.43 -7.57 6.57
N LEU A 249 -0.90 -8.60 5.85
CA LEU A 249 -1.16 -9.93 6.42
C LEU A 249 0.12 -10.58 6.97
N THR A 250 1.26 -10.40 6.30
CA THR A 250 2.55 -10.92 6.75
C THR A 250 3.00 -10.27 8.06
N ILE A 251 2.90 -8.94 8.17
CA ILE A 251 3.23 -8.21 9.41
C ILE A 251 2.36 -8.69 10.59
N MET A 252 1.10 -9.04 10.34
CA MET A 252 0.18 -9.55 11.36
C MET A 252 0.27 -11.07 11.59
N GLY A 253 1.11 -11.79 10.85
CA GLY A 253 1.20 -13.26 10.96
C GLY A 253 -0.07 -13.97 10.53
N ARG A 254 -0.73 -13.49 9.47
CA ARG A 254 -2.01 -13.99 8.92
C ARG A 254 -1.93 -14.27 7.41
N LEU A 255 -0.72 -14.48 6.89
CA LEU A 255 -0.47 -14.75 5.47
C LEU A 255 -1.27 -15.97 4.94
N ASN A 256 -1.47 -16.97 5.79
CA ASN A 256 -2.18 -18.21 5.48
C ASN A 256 -3.72 -18.06 5.36
N TRP A 257 -4.27 -16.86 5.50
CA TRP A 257 -5.71 -16.60 5.37
C TRP A 257 -6.17 -16.41 3.93
N ILE A 258 -5.24 -16.31 2.98
CA ILE A 258 -5.52 -16.28 1.56
C ILE A 258 -4.97 -17.53 0.88
N SER A 259 -5.46 -17.83 -0.32
CA SER A 259 -4.86 -18.84 -1.19
C SER A 259 -3.62 -18.28 -1.87
N ASP A 260 -2.45 -18.77 -1.46
CA ASP A 260 -1.15 -18.47 -2.05
C ASP A 260 -1.07 -18.95 -3.51
N GLU A 261 -1.54 -20.17 -3.80
CA GLU A 261 -1.54 -20.77 -5.13
C GLU A 261 -2.31 -19.90 -6.15
N LYS A 262 -3.54 -19.49 -5.80
CA LYS A 262 -4.35 -18.65 -6.68
C LYS A 262 -3.75 -17.26 -6.87
N LEU A 263 -3.17 -16.69 -5.81
CA LEU A 263 -2.53 -15.38 -5.91
C LEU A 263 -1.27 -15.42 -6.78
N LYS A 264 -0.42 -16.46 -6.62
CA LYS A 264 0.75 -16.68 -7.50
C LYS A 264 0.30 -16.75 -8.96
N LYS A 265 -0.75 -17.53 -9.25
CA LYS A 265 -1.29 -17.65 -10.60
C LYS A 265 -1.76 -16.30 -11.17
N PHE A 266 -2.48 -15.51 -10.39
CA PHE A 266 -2.90 -14.16 -10.79
C PHE A 266 -1.69 -13.26 -11.10
N ILE A 267 -0.71 -13.17 -10.20
CA ILE A 267 0.47 -12.32 -10.39
C ILE A 267 1.23 -12.74 -11.64
N LEU A 268 1.48 -14.03 -11.82
CA LEU A 268 2.21 -14.54 -13.00
C LEU A 268 1.45 -14.30 -14.30
N SER A 269 0.12 -14.31 -14.29
CA SER A 269 -0.70 -13.96 -15.46
C SER A 269 -0.64 -12.47 -15.85
N CYS A 270 -0.04 -11.62 -15.02
CA CYS A 270 0.14 -10.18 -15.29
C CYS A 270 1.52 -9.84 -15.87
N GLN A 271 2.32 -10.85 -16.22
CA GLN A 271 3.61 -10.67 -16.88
C GLN A 271 3.43 -10.40 -18.37
N ASP A 272 4.26 -9.51 -18.93
CA ASP A 272 4.37 -9.36 -20.37
C ASP A 272 5.43 -10.32 -20.93
N ALA A 273 5.02 -11.25 -21.80
CA ALA A 273 5.91 -12.28 -22.32
C ALA A 273 6.93 -11.77 -23.37
N GLU A 274 6.65 -10.62 -23.99
CA GLU A 274 7.48 -10.07 -25.06
C GLU A 274 8.55 -9.15 -24.48
N THR A 275 8.12 -8.19 -23.66
CA THR A 275 8.95 -7.10 -23.14
C THR A 275 9.43 -7.35 -21.71
N GLY A 276 8.75 -8.21 -20.95
CA GLY A 276 8.96 -8.34 -19.51
C GLY A 276 8.21 -7.28 -18.71
N GLY A 277 8.48 -7.27 -17.40
CA GLY A 277 7.72 -6.47 -16.45
C GLY A 277 6.33 -7.07 -16.10
N PHE A 278 5.69 -6.47 -15.11
CA PHE A 278 4.31 -6.76 -14.70
C PHE A 278 3.45 -5.53 -14.90
N SER A 279 2.18 -5.75 -15.25
CA SER A 279 1.13 -4.74 -15.24
C SER A 279 0.21 -4.89 -14.02
N ASP A 280 -0.74 -3.98 -13.88
CA ASP A 280 -1.79 -4.06 -12.86
C ASP A 280 -2.67 -5.31 -13.02
N ARG A 281 -2.99 -5.68 -14.27
CA ARG A 281 -3.83 -6.83 -14.65
C ARG A 281 -3.41 -7.41 -16.00
N THR A 282 -3.67 -8.70 -16.22
CA THR A 282 -3.44 -9.40 -17.50
C THR A 282 -3.90 -8.58 -18.71
N GLY A 283 -3.00 -8.44 -19.68
CA GLY A 283 -3.25 -7.75 -20.96
C GLY A 283 -3.06 -6.23 -20.92
N ASN A 284 -2.81 -5.63 -19.76
CA ASN A 284 -2.42 -4.22 -19.65
C ASN A 284 -0.90 -4.04 -19.85
N MET A 285 -0.50 -2.80 -20.12
CA MET A 285 0.91 -2.42 -20.29
C MET A 285 1.69 -2.56 -18.97
N PRO A 286 2.89 -3.18 -18.99
CA PRO A 286 3.72 -3.31 -17.81
C PRO A 286 4.35 -1.97 -17.41
N ASP A 287 4.59 -1.79 -16.12
CA ASP A 287 5.34 -0.66 -15.57
C ASP A 287 6.27 -1.11 -14.43
N ILE A 288 7.28 -0.30 -14.13
CA ILE A 288 8.26 -0.61 -13.08
C ILE A 288 7.61 -0.75 -11.68
N PHE A 289 6.51 -0.02 -11.42
CA PHE A 289 5.84 -0.01 -10.12
C PHE A 289 5.15 -1.35 -9.83
N HIS A 290 4.34 -1.83 -10.77
CA HIS A 290 3.72 -3.15 -10.69
C HIS A 290 4.77 -4.26 -10.78
N THR A 291 5.86 -4.04 -11.52
CA THR A 291 6.98 -4.99 -11.57
C THR A 291 7.60 -5.21 -10.19
N LEU A 292 7.94 -4.14 -9.44
CA LEU A 292 8.44 -4.31 -8.07
C LEU A 292 7.42 -5.05 -7.19
N PHE A 293 6.15 -4.67 -7.23
CA PHE A 293 5.15 -5.25 -6.34
C PHE A 293 4.78 -6.69 -6.68
N GLY A 294 4.83 -7.08 -7.96
CA GLY A 294 4.75 -8.47 -8.39
C GLY A 294 5.90 -9.29 -7.83
N LEU A 295 7.14 -8.82 -8.01
CA LEU A 295 8.34 -9.48 -7.47
C LEU A 295 8.30 -9.56 -5.94
N GLY A 296 7.94 -8.48 -5.25
CA GLY A 296 7.82 -8.43 -3.79
C GLY A 296 6.76 -9.41 -3.27
N ALA A 297 5.60 -9.47 -3.92
CA ALA A 297 4.55 -10.41 -3.54
C ALA A 297 5.00 -11.87 -3.76
N LEU A 298 5.63 -12.19 -4.90
CA LEU A 298 6.17 -13.53 -5.16
C LEU A 298 7.26 -13.93 -4.14
N SER A 299 8.12 -12.99 -3.74
CA SER A 299 9.10 -13.20 -2.67
C SER A 299 8.43 -13.54 -1.33
N LEU A 300 7.37 -12.82 -0.94
CA LEU A 300 6.60 -13.14 0.28
C LEU A 300 5.87 -14.48 0.20
N LEU A 301 5.48 -14.90 -1.01
CA LEU A 301 4.86 -16.19 -1.27
C LEU A 301 5.89 -17.34 -1.42
N GLY A 302 7.18 -17.06 -1.21
CA GLY A 302 8.24 -18.07 -1.13
C GLY A 302 8.86 -18.46 -2.47
N ASP A 303 8.89 -17.58 -3.48
CA ASP A 303 9.72 -17.82 -4.67
C ASP A 303 11.21 -17.73 -4.32
N GLU A 304 11.90 -18.88 -4.33
CA GLU A 304 13.29 -19.01 -3.90
C GLU A 304 14.30 -18.35 -4.85
N ARG A 305 13.89 -17.97 -6.07
CA ARG A 305 14.74 -17.23 -7.02
C ARG A 305 14.91 -15.76 -6.63
N LEU A 306 14.03 -15.26 -5.77
CA LEU A 306 14.03 -13.87 -5.31
C LEU A 306 14.61 -13.79 -3.90
N ARG A 307 15.35 -12.71 -3.62
CA ARG A 307 15.73 -12.39 -2.26
C ARG A 307 14.49 -12.23 -1.40
N LYS A 308 14.58 -12.63 -0.13
CA LYS A 308 13.55 -12.35 0.87
C LYS A 308 13.34 -10.84 0.99
N VAL A 309 12.11 -10.39 0.76
CA VAL A 309 11.71 -8.99 0.95
C VAL A 309 11.18 -8.75 2.37
N ASN A 310 11.46 -7.58 2.92
CA ASN A 310 10.88 -7.14 4.17
C ASN A 310 9.47 -6.57 3.92
N PRO A 311 8.42 -7.06 4.61
CA PRO A 311 7.05 -6.63 4.36
C PRO A 311 6.74 -5.22 4.89
N THR A 312 7.57 -4.63 5.75
CA THR A 312 7.34 -3.28 6.29
C THR A 312 7.95 -2.21 5.40
N PHE A 313 9.12 -2.46 4.84
CA PHE A 313 9.86 -1.46 4.05
C PHE A 313 9.86 -1.72 2.54
N CYS A 314 9.38 -2.88 2.07
CA CYS A 314 9.48 -3.29 0.67
C CYS A 314 10.94 -3.22 0.15
N MET A 315 11.91 -3.58 1.00
CA MET A 315 13.33 -3.68 0.63
C MET A 315 13.84 -5.09 0.93
N PRO A 316 14.93 -5.56 0.29
CA PRO A 316 15.53 -6.84 0.62
C PRO A 316 15.87 -6.92 2.11
N GLN A 317 15.55 -8.05 2.76
CA GLN A 317 15.66 -8.22 4.20
C GLN A 317 17.09 -7.97 4.70
N TYR A 318 18.10 -8.38 3.92
CA TYR A 318 19.50 -8.17 4.28
C TYR A 318 19.88 -6.69 4.43
N VAL A 319 19.21 -5.78 3.70
CA VAL A 319 19.41 -4.33 3.82
C VAL A 319 18.87 -3.83 5.15
N ILE A 320 17.68 -4.30 5.55
CA ILE A 320 17.06 -3.96 6.84
C ILE A 320 17.94 -4.43 8.00
N ASP A 321 18.46 -5.65 7.89
CA ASP A 321 19.36 -6.23 8.88
C ASP A 321 20.67 -5.42 8.98
N ARG A 322 21.24 -5.02 7.84
CA ARG A 322 22.45 -4.15 7.77
C ARG A 322 22.20 -2.78 8.38
N CYS A 323 21.04 -2.17 8.12
CA CYS A 323 20.65 -0.91 8.73
C CYS A 323 20.32 -1.03 10.23
N ASN A 324 20.33 -2.25 10.79
CA ASN A 324 19.99 -2.54 12.19
C ASN A 324 18.59 -2.01 12.58
N VAL A 325 17.65 -2.02 11.62
CA VAL A 325 16.26 -1.64 11.85
C VAL A 325 15.46 -2.90 12.19
N LYS A 326 14.63 -2.83 13.23
CA LYS A 326 13.92 -4.01 13.78
C LYS A 326 12.40 -3.80 13.78
N PRO A 327 11.77 -3.71 12.58
CA PRO A 327 10.32 -3.60 12.49
C PRO A 327 9.67 -4.84 13.10
N LYS A 328 8.56 -4.66 13.82
CA LYS A 328 7.88 -5.76 14.49
C LYS A 328 7.03 -6.55 13.51
N VAL A 329 6.97 -7.85 13.73
CA VAL A 329 6.04 -8.77 13.04
C VAL A 329 5.44 -9.66 14.11
N ILE A 330 4.15 -9.94 14.01
CA ILE A 330 3.47 -10.86 14.92
C ILE A 330 3.80 -12.29 14.50
N THR A 331 4.69 -12.94 15.26
CA THR A 331 5.12 -14.32 15.01
C THR A 331 4.36 -15.36 15.84
N GLN A 332 3.57 -14.92 16.82
CA GLN A 332 2.77 -15.80 17.69
C GLN A 332 1.29 -15.46 17.53
N ILE A 333 0.46 -16.49 17.32
CA ILE A 333 -1.00 -16.38 17.45
C ILE A 333 -1.27 -15.86 18.87
N TRP A 334 -1.76 -14.63 18.97
CA TRP A 334 -2.15 -14.03 20.24
C TRP A 334 -3.34 -14.84 20.78
N LEU A 335 -3.08 -15.82 21.64
CA LEU A 335 -4.15 -16.51 22.35
C LEU A 335 -4.76 -15.47 23.30
N PRO A 336 -6.07 -15.16 23.18
CA PRO A 336 -6.69 -14.15 24.02
C PRO A 336 -6.47 -14.47 25.50
N SER A 337 -6.05 -13.47 26.26
CA SER A 337 -5.80 -13.57 27.70
C SER A 337 -7.07 -13.89 28.52
N GLN A 338 -8.24 -13.74 27.89
CA GLN A 338 -9.56 -14.00 28.46
C GLN A 338 -10.13 -15.29 27.83
N GLY A 339 -9.83 -16.42 28.46
CA GLY A 339 -10.33 -17.74 28.10
C GLY A 339 -10.00 -18.76 29.19
N SER A 340 -10.89 -19.71 29.45
CA SER A 340 -10.67 -20.73 30.47
C SER A 340 -9.39 -21.53 30.17
N ARG A 341 -8.73 -22.06 31.21
CA ARG A 341 -7.48 -22.83 31.06
C ARG A 341 -7.65 -24.03 30.10
N GLN A 342 -8.86 -24.58 29.99
CA GLN A 342 -9.21 -25.67 29.08
C GLN A 342 -9.31 -25.22 27.61
N GLU A 343 -9.81 -24.01 27.32
CA GLU A 343 -9.83 -23.46 25.96
C GLU A 343 -8.41 -23.16 25.46
N ARG A 344 -7.54 -22.68 26.35
CA ARG A 344 -6.11 -22.47 26.06
C ARG A 344 -5.37 -23.78 25.74
N GLN A 345 -5.67 -24.86 26.45
CA GLN A 345 -5.07 -26.18 26.18
C GLN A 345 -5.57 -26.78 24.85
N ARG A 346 -6.87 -26.69 24.54
CA ARG A 346 -7.41 -27.18 23.27
C ARG A 346 -6.86 -26.44 22.05
N MET A 347 -6.65 -25.12 22.15
CA MET A 347 -6.08 -24.34 21.04
C MET A 347 -4.58 -24.56 20.86
N GLN A 348 -3.83 -24.84 21.94
CA GLN A 348 -2.41 -25.22 21.83
C GLN A 348 -2.22 -26.58 21.15
N GLU A 349 -3.12 -27.53 21.38
CA GLU A 349 -3.08 -28.84 20.71
C GLU A 349 -3.34 -28.74 19.19
N VAL A 350 -4.26 -27.86 18.75
CA VAL A 350 -4.52 -27.64 17.31
C VAL A 350 -3.32 -27.01 16.59
N VAL A 351 -2.58 -26.12 17.25
CA VAL A 351 -1.39 -25.46 16.66
C VAL A 351 -0.21 -26.44 16.52
N LEU A 352 -0.05 -27.38 17.44
CA LEU A 352 1.00 -28.41 17.38
C LEU A 352 0.73 -29.47 16.30
N ILE A 353 -0.55 -29.81 16.05
CA ILE A 353 -0.92 -30.78 15.01
C ILE A 353 -0.72 -30.19 13.59
N GLY A 354 -0.83 -28.88 13.41
CA GLY A 354 -0.57 -28.21 12.13
C GLY A 354 0.90 -28.15 11.70
N HIS A 355 1.85 -28.61 12.53
CA HIS A 355 3.29 -28.67 12.19
C HIS A 355 3.80 -30.08 11.89
N PHE A 356 2.99 -31.11 12.11
CA PHE A 356 3.30 -32.50 11.78
C PHE A 356 2.01 -33.18 11.33
N GLU A 357 1.72 -33.18 10.02
CA GLU A 357 1.11 -34.29 9.27
C GLU A 357 0.64 -33.81 7.89
N ASN A 358 1.58 -33.81 6.93
CA ASN A 358 1.29 -34.48 5.68
C ASN A 358 1.33 -35.98 6.00
N VAL A 359 0.30 -36.72 5.61
CA VAL A 359 0.14 -38.19 5.54
C VAL A 359 -1.06 -38.71 6.35
N LEU A 360 -2.04 -39.22 5.58
CA LEU A 360 -3.11 -40.18 5.90
C LEU A 360 -4.47 -39.68 6.47
N ARG A 361 -5.48 -39.85 5.59
CA ARG A 361 -6.91 -40.19 5.81
C ARG A 361 -7.41 -40.22 7.26
N VAL A 362 -8.49 -39.49 7.51
CA VAL A 362 -9.41 -39.75 8.63
C VAL A 362 -10.84 -39.96 8.11
N PRO A 363 -11.59 -40.97 8.62
CA PRO A 363 -12.85 -41.43 8.04
C PRO A 363 -14.08 -40.74 8.64
N PHE A 364 -15.19 -40.86 7.90
CA PHE A 364 -16.57 -40.64 8.32
C PHE A 364 -16.88 -41.25 9.69
N LEU A 365 -17.49 -40.47 10.59
CA LEU A 365 -18.30 -40.99 11.69
C LEU A 365 -19.54 -40.13 11.89
N LEU A 366 -20.70 -40.77 11.70
CA LEU A 366 -22.03 -40.32 12.09
C LEU A 366 -22.10 -40.06 13.60
N VAL A 367 -22.91 -39.07 14.01
CA VAL A 367 -23.67 -39.13 15.26
C VAL A 367 -25.09 -38.63 15.02
N ASP A 368 -26.02 -39.45 15.51
CA ASP A 368 -27.47 -39.38 15.41
C ASP A 368 -28.15 -38.22 16.15
N HIS A 369 -29.33 -37.88 15.62
CA HIS A 369 -30.56 -37.39 16.23
C HIS A 369 -30.62 -37.03 17.72
N VAL A 370 -31.06 -35.80 18.01
CA VAL A 370 -32.05 -35.48 19.06
C VAL A 370 -33.05 -34.43 18.54
N GLU A 371 -34.33 -34.73 18.73
CA GLU A 371 -35.53 -33.99 18.27
C GLU A 371 -35.88 -32.72 19.08
N PRO A 372 -36.82 -31.87 18.58
CA PRO A 372 -37.02 -30.50 19.04
C PRO A 372 -38.08 -30.37 20.16
N VAL A 373 -37.90 -29.39 21.05
CA VAL A 373 -38.96 -28.95 21.97
C VAL A 373 -39.67 -27.73 21.38
N MET A 374 -40.92 -27.93 20.97
CA MET A 374 -41.89 -26.86 20.70
C MET A 374 -42.42 -26.28 22.01
N GLY A 375 -42.47 -24.95 22.08
CA GLY A 375 -43.23 -24.18 23.08
C GLY A 375 -43.76 -22.92 22.42
N SER A 376 -45.08 -22.83 22.28
CA SER A 376 -45.79 -21.86 21.45
C SER A 376 -46.55 -20.80 22.26
N VAL A 377 -46.67 -19.61 21.64
CA VAL A 377 -47.72 -18.58 21.75
C VAL A 377 -47.59 -17.49 22.83
N GLY A 378 -47.58 -16.25 22.34
CA GLY A 378 -47.88 -15.02 23.06
C GLY A 378 -47.89 -13.81 22.10
N THR A 379 -48.99 -13.61 21.37
CA THR A 379 -49.26 -12.42 20.55
C THR A 379 -49.75 -11.27 21.42
N GLU A 380 -49.24 -10.05 21.23
CA GLU A 380 -49.99 -8.83 21.54
C GLU A 380 -49.53 -7.62 20.71
N HIS A 381 -50.48 -6.70 20.51
CA HIS A 381 -50.59 -5.70 19.46
C HIS A 381 -50.33 -4.27 19.98
N ASN A 382 -49.95 -3.37 19.06
CA ASN A 382 -50.23 -1.92 19.02
C ASN A 382 -49.63 -0.94 20.05
N GLY A 383 -49.08 0.16 19.53
CA GLY A 383 -48.87 1.40 20.29
C GLY A 383 -48.14 2.51 19.53
N ARG A 384 -48.89 3.31 18.76
CA ARG A 384 -48.44 4.62 18.23
C ARG A 384 -48.17 5.59 19.39
N CYS A 385 -47.19 6.47 19.28
CA CYS A 385 -47.39 7.88 19.64
C CYS A 385 -46.37 8.80 18.95
N ALA A 386 -46.91 9.77 18.21
CA ALA A 386 -46.22 10.95 17.73
C ALA A 386 -46.69 12.13 18.58
N THR A 387 -45.77 13.00 18.99
CA THR A 387 -46.11 14.36 19.43
C THR A 387 -45.00 15.34 19.03
N LYS A 388 -45.40 16.29 18.17
CA LYS A 388 -44.74 17.57 17.88
C LYS A 388 -45.19 18.61 18.93
N CYS A 389 -44.31 19.56 19.24
CA CYS A 389 -44.52 21.00 19.53
C CYS A 389 -43.38 21.50 20.43
N SER A 390 -42.86 22.72 20.39
CA SER A 390 -42.96 23.89 19.51
C SER A 390 -42.05 24.97 20.13
N GLN A 391 -41.29 25.67 19.28
CA GLN A 391 -40.81 27.06 19.35
C GLN A 391 -40.67 27.83 20.69
N SER A 392 -39.50 28.46 20.87
CA SER A 392 -39.40 29.86 21.35
C SER A 392 -38.14 30.54 20.80
N LYS A 393 -38.28 31.82 20.43
CA LYS A 393 -37.36 32.73 19.72
C LYS A 393 -36.50 33.60 20.65
N ASP A 394 -35.58 34.36 20.02
CA ASP A 394 -34.82 35.57 20.42
C ASP A 394 -33.43 35.32 21.06
N ARG A 395 -32.29 35.91 20.67
CA ARG A 395 -31.90 37.14 19.90
C ARG A 395 -30.34 37.12 19.71
N PRO A 396 -29.65 38.14 19.12
CA PRO A 396 -29.54 38.55 17.72
C PRO A 396 -28.09 38.49 17.14
N ALA A 397 -27.99 38.72 15.82
CA ALA A 397 -26.75 38.75 15.04
C ALA A 397 -25.90 40.02 15.21
N ARG A 398 -24.57 39.88 15.12
CA ARG A 398 -23.63 40.95 14.75
C ARG A 398 -22.90 40.57 13.45
N THR A 399 -22.98 41.46 12.49
CA THR A 399 -22.25 41.48 11.22
C THR A 399 -20.84 42.05 11.41
N TYR A 400 -19.81 41.40 10.85
CA TYR A 400 -18.61 42.07 10.36
C TYR A 400 -18.10 41.38 9.08
N GLN A 401 -17.61 42.21 8.17
CA GLN A 401 -17.32 41.97 6.75
C GLN A 401 -16.11 41.06 6.52
N LEU A 402 -16.16 40.24 5.46
CA LEU A 402 -15.04 39.50 4.88
C LEU A 402 -14.58 40.18 3.57
N PRO A 403 -13.27 40.26 3.29
CA PRO A 403 -12.78 40.75 1.99
C PRO A 403 -13.01 39.73 0.87
N GLN A 404 -13.39 40.25 -0.29
CA GLN A 404 -13.62 39.53 -1.55
C GLN A 404 -12.30 39.07 -2.19
N GLY A 405 -12.34 37.90 -2.87
CA GLY A 405 -11.32 37.54 -3.85
C GLY A 405 -11.09 36.03 -4.05
N TRP A 406 -12.11 35.24 -4.39
CA TRP A 406 -11.93 33.86 -4.85
C TRP A 406 -12.85 33.57 -6.05
N HIS A 407 -12.25 33.42 -7.23
CA HIS A 407 -12.92 32.89 -8.41
C HIS A 407 -12.91 31.35 -8.34
N CYS A 408 -14.10 30.75 -8.28
CA CYS A 408 -14.31 29.32 -8.24
C CYS A 408 -14.48 28.79 -9.68
N PHE A 409 -13.50 28.03 -10.18
CA PHE A 409 -13.66 27.26 -11.42
C PHE A 409 -14.42 25.96 -11.13
N ARG A 410 -15.68 25.90 -11.58
CA ARG A 410 -16.49 24.67 -11.65
C ARG A 410 -15.88 23.72 -12.70
N ARG A 411 -15.55 22.49 -12.30
CA ARG A 411 -15.34 21.39 -13.26
C ARG A 411 -16.70 20.82 -13.70
N HIS A 412 -16.94 20.86 -15.00
CA HIS A 412 -18.05 20.18 -15.66
C HIS A 412 -17.83 18.66 -15.74
N ARG A 413 -18.90 17.90 -15.52
CA ARG A 413 -19.03 16.49 -15.90
C ARG A 413 -19.14 16.41 -17.42
N PHE A 414 -18.49 15.44 -18.04
CA PHE A 414 -18.93 14.91 -19.33
C PHE A 414 -19.00 13.39 -19.29
N SER A 415 -20.17 12.91 -19.67
CA SER A 415 -20.55 11.52 -19.93
C SER A 415 -20.19 11.13 -21.37
N THR A 416 -19.74 9.90 -21.52
CA THR A 416 -19.89 8.97 -22.67
C THR A 416 -20.47 9.53 -23.97
N LEU A 417 -19.68 9.42 -25.04
CA LEU A 417 -20.15 9.25 -26.42
C LEU A 417 -19.17 8.34 -27.17
N THR A 418 -19.65 7.16 -27.50
CA THR A 418 -19.12 6.25 -28.53
C THR A 418 -19.27 6.89 -29.92
N CYS A 419 -18.26 6.78 -30.79
CA CYS A 419 -18.50 6.70 -32.23
C CYS A 419 -17.35 6.01 -32.99
N ASN A 420 -17.76 5.29 -34.03
CA ASN A 420 -17.01 4.34 -34.83
C ASN A 420 -15.99 4.96 -35.79
N LEU A 421 -15.05 4.09 -36.19
CA LEU A 421 -14.19 4.13 -37.38
C LEU A 421 -14.87 4.72 -38.63
N LEU A 422 -14.12 5.52 -39.41
CA LEU A 422 -13.82 5.27 -40.83
C LEU A 422 -12.87 6.35 -41.44
N SER A 423 -11.79 5.84 -42.05
CA SER A 423 -11.06 6.28 -43.26
C SER A 423 -10.57 7.74 -43.44
N GLY A 424 -9.23 7.86 -43.51
CA GLY A 424 -8.53 8.32 -44.71
C GLY A 424 -8.26 9.83 -44.89
N GLY A 425 -7.01 10.17 -45.20
CA GLY A 425 -6.67 11.39 -45.95
C GLY A 425 -5.56 12.24 -45.36
N ASP A 426 -4.37 12.10 -45.96
CA ASP A 426 -3.23 13.01 -45.93
C ASP A 426 -3.62 14.50 -45.89
N SER A 427 -2.96 15.28 -45.04
CA SER A 427 -2.47 16.62 -45.43
C SER A 427 -1.54 17.21 -44.37
N SER A 428 -0.36 17.55 -44.85
CA SER A 428 0.71 18.30 -44.21
C SER A 428 0.28 19.72 -43.85
N LEU A 429 0.49 20.15 -42.60
CA LEU A 429 0.53 21.57 -42.26
C LEU A 429 1.58 21.82 -41.16
N ARG A 430 2.69 22.44 -41.60
CA ARG A 430 3.69 23.09 -40.74
C ARG A 430 3.05 24.32 -40.09
N PHE A 431 3.29 24.53 -38.80
CA PHE A 431 3.14 25.85 -38.17
C PHE A 431 4.44 26.24 -37.49
N GLN A 432 5.04 27.33 -38.00
CA GLN A 432 6.09 28.10 -37.33
C GLN A 432 5.45 29.07 -36.32
N PRO A 433 6.21 29.51 -35.29
CA PRO A 433 5.68 30.31 -34.18
C PRO A 433 5.57 31.81 -34.54
N ILE A 434 4.61 32.50 -33.94
CA ILE A 434 4.56 33.97 -33.90
C ILE A 434 4.63 34.42 -32.43
N PRO A 435 5.50 35.39 -32.11
CA PRO A 435 5.72 35.90 -30.74
C PRO A 435 4.72 37.01 -30.37
N GLY A 436 4.46 37.14 -29.07
CA GLY A 436 3.70 38.22 -28.44
C GLY A 436 3.69 38.07 -26.93
#